data_AF-A0A1V9V9H7-F1
#
_entry.id   AF-A0A1V9V9H7-F1
#
_cell.length_a   1.000
_cell.length_b   1.000
_cell.length_c   1.000
_cell.angle_alpha   90.00
_cell.angle_beta   90.00
_cell.angle_gamma   90.00
#
_symmetry.space_group_name_H-M   'P 1'
#
loop_
_entity.id
_entity.type
_entity.pdbx_description
1 polymer ?
#
loop_
_entity_poly.entity_id
_entity_poly.type
_entity_poly.pdbx_seq_one_letter_code
_entity_poly.pdbx_strand_id
1 'polypeptide(L)'
;MYDDYLSIQEAFKIVFDRNKILFSSIGKIQLSNLYRVVQNYIRSYSRILLIKKLSESGLNITICGNGWENFAKEHKNINYIGALDIKENLELIKKAKVLINVTPTLRNGSHERVFTGMLNNTVLFSDRSRYYDEFFEDEKNILYYSFNSLNDDIKKLKEILKDDKKLFDISQSAYKIVVKNHTWENRVDTMLEMVNLSKLMDK
;
A
#
# COMPACT_ATOMS: atom_id res chain seq x y z
N MET A 1 -9.00 10.41 -14.74
CA MET A 1 -9.12 8.98 -14.41
C MET A 1 -7.78 8.57 -13.81
N TYR A 2 -7.78 8.10 -12.57
CA TYR A 2 -6.59 7.47 -11.98
C TYR A 2 -6.37 6.13 -12.67
N ASP A 3 -5.14 5.78 -12.97
CA ASP A 3 -4.82 4.43 -13.42
C ASP A 3 -4.29 3.65 -12.20
N ASP A 4 -4.99 2.56 -11.87
CA ASP A 4 -4.72 1.75 -10.69
C ASP A 4 -3.44 0.90 -10.83
N TYR A 5 -2.88 0.81 -12.05
CA TYR A 5 -1.70 -0.01 -12.35
C TYR A 5 -0.56 0.77 -13.00
N LEU A 6 -0.79 2.00 -13.44
CA LEU A 6 0.26 2.84 -14.00
C LEU A 6 1.29 3.21 -12.93
N SER A 7 2.51 2.68 -13.06
CA SER A 7 3.63 3.09 -12.24
C SER A 7 4.07 4.51 -12.61
N ILE A 8 4.72 5.19 -11.66
CA ILE A 8 5.22 6.54 -11.90
C ILE A 8 6.34 6.54 -12.95
N GLN A 9 7.11 5.45 -13.08
CA GLN A 9 8.12 5.29 -14.14
C GLN A 9 7.47 5.21 -15.53
N GLU A 10 6.40 4.42 -15.66
CA GLU A 10 5.63 4.33 -16.91
C GLU A 10 4.96 5.66 -17.24
N ALA A 11 4.40 6.36 -16.25
CA ALA A 11 3.79 7.68 -16.43
C ALA A 11 4.82 8.70 -16.96
N PHE A 12 6.02 8.72 -16.37
CA PHE A 12 7.12 9.58 -16.84
C PHE A 12 7.53 9.24 -18.27
N LYS A 13 7.67 7.94 -18.60
CA LYS A 13 7.98 7.49 -19.97
C LYS A 13 6.93 7.98 -20.96
N ILE A 14 5.65 7.81 -20.66
CA ILE A 14 4.54 8.29 -21.50
C ILE A 14 4.62 9.80 -21.72
N VAL A 15 4.88 10.58 -20.66
CA VAL A 15 4.99 12.05 -20.75
C VAL A 15 6.20 12.45 -21.60
N PHE A 16 7.35 11.81 -21.44
CA PHE A 16 8.54 12.11 -22.22
C PHE A 16 8.38 11.77 -23.69
N ASP A 17 7.84 10.59 -23.99
CA ASP A 17 7.59 10.14 -25.35
C ASP A 17 6.60 11.10 -26.06
N ARG A 18 5.49 11.46 -25.39
CA ARG A 18 4.49 12.40 -25.92
C ARG A 18 5.05 13.79 -26.21
N ASN A 19 5.96 14.29 -25.36
CA ASN A 19 6.54 15.62 -25.50
C ASN A 19 7.89 15.62 -26.24
N LYS A 20 8.34 14.46 -26.75
CA LYS A 20 9.64 14.29 -27.42
C LYS A 20 10.81 14.78 -26.57
N ILE A 21 10.73 14.60 -25.25
CA ILE A 21 11.77 15.01 -24.31
C ILE A 21 12.88 13.95 -24.31
N LEU A 22 14.08 14.36 -24.71
CA LEU A 22 15.28 13.51 -24.70
C LEU A 22 16.22 13.96 -23.59
N PHE A 23 16.80 13.00 -22.87
CA PHE A 23 17.77 13.28 -21.81
C PHE A 23 19.18 12.90 -22.23
N SER A 24 20.13 13.83 -22.06
CA SER A 24 21.55 13.51 -22.03
C SER A 24 21.88 12.61 -20.83
N SER A 25 23.09 12.03 -20.79
CA SER A 25 23.54 11.23 -19.65
C SER A 25 23.47 12.01 -18.33
N ILE A 26 23.80 13.31 -18.34
CA ILE A 26 23.65 14.21 -17.18
C ILE A 26 22.18 14.45 -16.85
N GLY A 27 21.33 14.65 -17.87
CA GLY A 27 19.89 14.81 -17.69
C GLY A 27 19.21 13.62 -17.02
N LYS A 28 19.68 12.39 -17.29
CA LYS A 28 19.18 11.17 -16.62
C LYS A 28 19.48 11.15 -15.12
N ILE A 29 20.60 11.72 -14.68
CA ILE A 29 20.91 11.86 -13.24
C ILE A 29 19.93 12.85 -12.60
N GLN A 30 19.71 14.00 -13.22
CA GLN A 30 18.77 15.01 -12.73
C GLN A 30 17.32 14.49 -12.69
N LEU A 31 16.95 13.62 -13.63
CA LEU A 31 15.64 12.98 -13.68
C LEU A 31 15.32 12.21 -12.39
N SER A 32 16.31 11.52 -11.79
CA SER A 32 16.11 10.80 -10.53
C SER A 32 15.65 11.71 -9.38
N ASN A 33 16.16 12.94 -9.32
CA ASN A 33 15.78 13.93 -8.32
C ASN A 33 14.36 14.44 -8.55
N LEU A 34 14.02 14.76 -9.81
CA LEU A 34 12.67 15.17 -10.18
C LEU A 34 11.66 14.07 -9.87
N TYR A 35 11.98 12.83 -10.22
CA TYR A 35 11.17 11.66 -9.95
C TYR A 35 10.85 11.53 -8.46
N ARG A 36 11.85 11.66 -7.58
CA ARG A 36 11.65 11.62 -6.12
C ARG A 36 10.69 12.71 -5.64
N VAL A 37 10.81 13.94 -6.15
CA VAL A 37 9.93 15.06 -5.77
C VAL A 37 8.48 14.77 -6.16
N VAL A 38 8.25 14.37 -7.42
CA VAL A 38 6.90 14.07 -7.92
C VAL A 38 6.32 12.86 -7.19
N GLN A 39 7.10 11.80 -7.00
CA GLN A 39 6.66 10.61 -6.27
C GLN A 39 6.24 10.95 -4.84
N ASN A 40 7.04 11.76 -4.13
CA ASN A 40 6.72 12.17 -2.77
C ASN A 40 5.44 13.01 -2.71
N TYR A 41 5.26 13.93 -3.65
CA TYR A 41 4.03 14.73 -3.74
C TYR A 41 2.80 13.84 -3.94
N ILE A 42 2.83 12.94 -4.94
CA ILE A 42 1.71 12.03 -5.24
C ILE A 42 1.40 11.15 -4.02
N ARG A 43 2.43 10.55 -3.40
CA ARG A 43 2.25 9.69 -2.21
C ARG A 43 1.60 10.45 -1.05
N SER A 44 2.06 11.66 -0.76
CA SER A 44 1.50 12.48 0.32
C SER A 44 0.09 12.94 0.01
N TYR A 45 -0.15 13.45 -1.20
CA TYR A 45 -1.48 13.88 -1.65
C TYR A 45 -2.50 12.74 -1.59
N SER A 46 -2.20 11.59 -2.19
CA SER A 46 -3.09 10.43 -2.19
C SER A 46 -3.40 9.93 -0.78
N ARG A 47 -2.41 9.94 0.12
CA ARG A 47 -2.62 9.54 1.51
C ARG A 47 -3.56 10.48 2.24
N ILE A 48 -3.33 11.79 2.14
CA ILE A 48 -4.20 12.81 2.76
C ILE A 48 -5.62 12.71 2.19
N LEU A 49 -5.74 12.57 0.86
CA LEU A 49 -7.04 12.43 0.19
C LEU A 49 -7.81 11.20 0.68
N LEU A 50 -7.15 10.04 0.79
CA LEU A 50 -7.79 8.82 1.29
C LEU A 50 -8.28 8.99 2.73
N ILE A 51 -7.40 9.44 3.63
CA ILE A 51 -7.75 9.60 5.05
C ILE A 51 -8.88 10.62 5.21
N LYS A 52 -8.84 11.73 4.46
CA LYS A 52 -9.92 12.72 4.42
C LYS A 52 -11.24 12.07 4.01
N LYS A 53 -11.27 11.28 2.93
CA LYS A 53 -12.48 10.61 2.44
C LYS A 53 -13.01 9.57 3.42
N LEU A 54 -12.14 8.80 4.04
CA LEU A 54 -12.52 7.86 5.11
C LEU A 54 -13.13 8.60 6.29
N SER A 55 -12.52 9.71 6.73
CA SER A 55 -13.06 10.52 7.84
C SER A 55 -14.41 11.15 7.46
N GLU A 56 -14.56 11.75 6.28
CA GLU A 56 -15.82 12.32 5.80
C GLU A 56 -16.95 11.27 5.72
N SER A 57 -16.62 9.99 5.55
CA SER A 57 -17.61 8.89 5.53
C SER A 57 -18.15 8.52 6.92
N GLY A 58 -17.61 9.12 7.99
CA GLY A 58 -17.98 8.87 9.38
C GLY A 58 -17.27 7.67 10.03
N LEU A 59 -16.25 7.09 9.39
CA LEU A 59 -15.43 6.03 9.99
C LEU A 59 -14.51 6.60 11.07
N ASN A 60 -14.36 5.89 12.19
CA ASN A 60 -13.34 6.22 13.19
C ASN A 60 -11.98 5.70 12.72
N ILE A 61 -10.97 6.57 12.70
CA ILE A 61 -9.63 6.26 12.19
C ILE A 61 -8.62 6.52 13.29
N THR A 62 -7.71 5.59 13.53
CA THR A 62 -6.52 5.85 14.36
C THR A 62 -5.32 6.09 13.45
N ILE A 63 -4.56 7.15 13.74
CA ILE A 63 -3.37 7.52 12.99
C ILE A 63 -2.18 7.64 13.94
N CYS A 64 -1.08 6.98 13.59
CA CYS A 64 0.21 7.11 14.23
C CYS A 64 1.27 7.60 13.22
N GLY A 65 2.34 8.22 13.73
CA GLY A 65 3.43 8.80 12.96
C GLY A 65 3.39 10.33 12.92
N ASN A 66 4.53 10.95 12.63
CA ASN A 66 4.67 12.41 12.69
C ASN A 66 3.89 13.14 11.58
N GLY A 67 3.46 14.39 11.87
CA GLY A 67 2.96 15.32 10.86
C GLY A 67 1.45 15.29 10.63
N TRP A 68 0.69 14.61 11.49
CA TRP A 68 -0.76 14.51 11.41
C TRP A 68 -1.50 15.43 12.39
N GLU A 69 -0.78 16.14 13.28
CA GLU A 69 -1.34 16.92 14.38
C GLU A 69 -2.43 17.90 13.93
N ASN A 70 -2.11 18.72 12.91
CA ASN A 70 -3.03 19.75 12.43
C ASN A 70 -4.21 19.14 11.67
N PHE A 71 -3.93 18.15 10.82
CA PHE A 71 -4.97 17.45 10.08
C PHE A 71 -5.94 16.73 11.02
N ALA A 72 -5.44 16.03 12.05
CA ALA A 72 -6.30 15.33 13.00
C ALA A 72 -7.19 16.29 13.81
N LYS A 73 -6.70 17.49 14.17
CA LYS A 73 -7.51 18.50 14.88
C LYS A 73 -8.72 18.98 14.08
N GLU A 74 -8.66 18.94 12.75
CA GLU A 74 -9.75 19.34 11.86
C GLU A 74 -10.84 18.25 11.74
N HIS A 75 -10.59 17.03 12.21
CA HIS A 75 -11.41 15.85 11.96
C HIS A 75 -11.76 15.12 13.28
N LYS A 76 -13.01 15.27 13.76
CA LYS A 76 -13.46 14.77 15.08
C LYS A 76 -13.38 13.25 15.27
N ASN A 77 -13.41 12.48 14.18
CA ASN A 77 -13.37 11.02 14.17
C ASN A 77 -11.96 10.46 13.89
N ILE A 78 -10.92 11.29 13.98
CA ILE A 78 -9.54 10.87 13.91
C ILE A 78 -8.93 10.87 15.30
N ASN A 79 -8.49 9.69 15.74
CA ASN A 79 -7.68 9.49 16.94
C ASN A 79 -6.19 9.53 16.56
N TYR A 80 -5.55 10.68 16.78
CA TYR A 80 -4.10 10.82 16.56
C TYR A 80 -3.32 10.48 17.83
N ILE A 81 -2.38 9.54 17.71
CA ILE A 81 -1.65 8.99 18.87
C ILE A 81 -0.13 9.26 18.84
N GLY A 82 0.35 10.12 17.94
CA GLY A 82 1.78 10.44 17.85
C GLY A 82 2.60 9.37 17.11
N ALA A 83 3.93 9.54 17.10
CA ALA A 83 4.85 8.51 16.63
C ALA A 83 4.97 7.36 17.64
N LEU A 84 5.14 6.15 17.11
CA LEU A 84 5.29 4.92 17.89
C LEU A 84 6.63 4.27 17.54
N ASP A 85 7.19 3.51 18.47
CA ASP A 85 8.27 2.58 18.16
C ASP A 85 7.76 1.37 17.35
N ILE A 86 8.68 0.52 16.90
CA ILE A 86 8.34 -0.64 16.07
C ILE A 86 7.41 -1.61 16.81
N LYS A 87 7.65 -1.85 18.10
CA LYS A 87 6.88 -2.82 18.89
C LYS A 87 5.47 -2.30 19.14
N GLU A 88 5.34 -1.04 19.52
CA GLU A 88 4.06 -0.37 19.71
C GLU A 88 3.24 -0.33 18.41
N ASN A 89 3.90 -0.06 17.29
CA ASN A 89 3.24 -0.06 15.97
C ASN A 89 2.72 -1.46 15.60
N LEU A 90 3.47 -2.53 15.88
CA LEU A 90 3.01 -3.91 15.68
C LEU A 90 1.80 -4.25 16.55
N GLU A 91 1.81 -3.86 17.82
CA GLU A 91 0.67 -4.05 18.72
C GLU A 91 -0.56 -3.27 18.28
N LEU A 92 -0.38 -2.06 17.72
CA LEU A 92 -1.48 -1.30 17.13
C LEU A 92 -2.08 -2.00 15.92
N ILE A 93 -1.24 -2.48 15.00
CA ILE A 93 -1.67 -3.22 13.81
C ILE A 93 -2.51 -4.43 14.22
N LYS A 94 -2.02 -5.24 15.17
CA LYS A 94 -2.70 -6.44 15.68
C LYS A 94 -4.08 -6.14 16.31
N LYS A 95 -4.26 -4.96 16.91
CA LYS A 95 -5.53 -4.54 17.50
C LYS A 95 -6.51 -3.95 16.49
N ALA A 96 -6.04 -3.56 15.30
CA ALA A 96 -6.88 -2.95 14.28
C ALA A 96 -7.75 -4.02 13.57
N LYS A 97 -9.01 -3.69 13.29
CA LYS A 97 -9.85 -4.51 12.39
C LYS A 97 -9.33 -4.46 10.96
N VAL A 98 -8.96 -3.25 10.51
CA VAL A 98 -8.51 -2.96 9.16
C VAL A 98 -7.28 -2.07 9.21
N LEU A 99 -6.24 -2.44 8.47
CA LEU A 99 -5.03 -1.65 8.24
C LEU A 99 -5.15 -0.94 6.89
N ILE A 100 -5.04 0.39 6.91
CA ILE A 100 -5.09 1.21 5.70
C ILE A 100 -3.70 1.24 5.06
N ASN A 101 -3.62 0.81 3.79
CA ASN A 101 -2.42 0.91 2.97
C ASN A 101 -2.64 1.86 1.78
N VAL A 102 -1.61 2.64 1.45
CA VAL A 102 -1.60 3.60 0.34
C VAL A 102 -0.24 3.58 -0.33
N THR A 103 -0.17 3.00 -1.52
CA THR A 103 1.06 2.78 -2.28
C THR A 103 0.91 3.13 -3.78
N PRO A 104 0.38 4.32 -4.14
CA PRO A 104 -0.07 4.62 -5.50
C PRO A 104 1.03 4.70 -6.57
N THR A 105 2.30 4.67 -6.13
CA THR A 105 3.47 4.75 -7.02
C THR A 105 4.28 3.46 -7.07
N LEU A 106 3.88 2.43 -6.31
CA LEU A 106 4.52 1.11 -6.32
C LEU A 106 3.52 0.08 -6.86
N ARG A 107 3.45 -0.04 -8.20
CA ARG A 107 2.46 -0.88 -8.89
C ARG A 107 2.94 -2.28 -9.27
N ASN A 108 4.25 -2.54 -9.16
CA ASN A 108 4.88 -3.84 -9.43
C ASN A 108 5.71 -4.29 -8.20
N GLY A 109 5.22 -4.03 -7.00
CA GLY A 109 5.90 -4.41 -5.77
C GLY A 109 5.04 -4.20 -4.54
N SER A 110 5.66 -4.38 -3.37
CA SER A 110 5.03 -4.20 -2.07
C SER A 110 6.00 -3.61 -1.04
N HIS A 111 5.47 -3.34 0.16
CA HIS A 111 6.21 -2.97 1.36
C HIS A 111 5.86 -3.94 2.49
N GLU A 112 6.79 -4.10 3.42
CA GLU A 112 6.71 -5.01 4.56
C GLU A 112 5.42 -4.84 5.38
N ARG A 113 4.94 -3.61 5.56
CA ARG A 113 3.72 -3.31 6.33
C ARG A 113 2.48 -4.07 5.87
N VAL A 114 2.36 -4.32 4.57
CA VAL A 114 1.21 -5.07 4.00
C VAL A 114 1.22 -6.50 4.54
N PHE A 115 2.36 -7.18 4.43
CA PHE A 115 2.51 -8.55 4.92
C PHE A 115 2.47 -8.60 6.44
N THR A 116 3.05 -7.63 7.13
CA THR A 116 2.98 -7.51 8.60
C THR A 116 1.53 -7.42 9.09
N GLY A 117 0.68 -6.64 8.42
CA GLY A 117 -0.76 -6.57 8.74
C GLY A 117 -1.44 -7.92 8.58
N MET A 118 -1.24 -8.56 7.42
CA MET A 118 -1.84 -9.86 7.13
C MET A 118 -1.35 -10.98 8.07
N LEU A 119 -0.06 -10.99 8.43
CA LEU A 119 0.52 -11.91 9.41
C LEU A 119 -0.04 -11.71 10.83
N ASN A 120 -0.54 -10.51 11.15
CA ASN A 120 -1.18 -10.20 12.42
C ASN A 120 -2.71 -10.39 12.37
N ASN A 121 -3.25 -11.04 11.34
CA ASN A 121 -4.69 -11.25 11.13
C ASN A 121 -5.48 -9.94 11.02
N THR A 122 -4.85 -8.89 10.52
CA THR A 122 -5.49 -7.60 10.24
C THR A 122 -5.88 -7.54 8.77
N VAL A 123 -7.15 -7.21 8.49
CA VAL A 123 -7.62 -7.05 7.11
C VAL A 123 -6.94 -5.83 6.47
N LEU A 124 -6.46 -5.98 5.24
CA LEU A 124 -5.83 -4.87 4.54
C LEU A 124 -6.85 -4.15 3.64
N PHE A 125 -6.93 -2.83 3.76
CA PHE A 125 -7.63 -1.95 2.82
C PHE A 125 -6.59 -1.17 2.01
N SER A 126 -6.44 -1.50 0.73
CA SER A 126 -5.29 -1.07 -0.08
C SER A 126 -5.69 -0.62 -1.48
N ASP A 127 -4.90 0.27 -2.06
CA ASP A 127 -4.91 0.45 -3.51
C ASP A 127 -4.35 -0.79 -4.22
N ARG A 128 -4.68 -0.92 -5.51
CA ARG A 128 -4.28 -2.06 -6.35
C ARG A 128 -2.81 -1.99 -6.78
N SER A 129 -2.24 -3.15 -7.06
CA SER A 129 -0.88 -3.33 -7.56
C SER A 129 -0.87 -4.63 -8.34
N ARG A 130 -0.18 -4.68 -9.49
CA ARG A 130 -0.03 -5.92 -10.26
C ARG A 130 0.60 -7.02 -9.41
N TYR A 131 1.54 -6.64 -8.55
CA TYR A 131 2.16 -7.57 -7.61
C TYR A 131 1.17 -8.14 -6.59
N TYR A 132 0.14 -7.38 -6.18
CA TYR A 132 -0.88 -7.93 -5.28
C TYR A 132 -1.83 -8.88 -6.00
N ASP A 133 -2.19 -8.56 -7.24
CA ASP A 133 -3.11 -9.38 -8.03
C ASP A 133 -2.54 -10.77 -8.36
N GLU A 134 -1.22 -10.98 -8.25
CA GLU A 134 -0.58 -12.30 -8.36
C GLU A 134 -0.96 -13.25 -7.20
N PHE A 135 -1.32 -12.71 -6.04
CA PHE A 135 -1.52 -13.50 -4.81
C PHE A 135 -2.89 -13.31 -4.18
N PHE A 136 -3.52 -12.16 -4.41
CA PHE A 136 -4.69 -11.71 -3.66
C PHE A 136 -5.90 -11.46 -4.56
N GLU A 137 -7.08 -11.64 -3.99
CA GLU A 137 -8.36 -11.44 -4.64
C GLU A 137 -9.26 -10.58 -3.75
N ASP A 138 -9.90 -9.59 -4.39
CA ASP A 138 -10.77 -8.62 -3.73
C ASP A 138 -11.88 -9.30 -2.92
N GLU A 139 -12.14 -8.80 -1.73
CA GLU A 139 -13.14 -9.30 -0.77
C GLU A 139 -12.95 -10.76 -0.32
N LYS A 140 -11.87 -11.45 -0.74
CA LYS A 140 -11.51 -12.80 -0.27
C LYS A 140 -10.33 -12.80 0.69
N ASN A 141 -9.30 -12.01 0.42
CA ASN A 141 -8.09 -11.93 1.25
C ASN A 141 -7.48 -10.52 1.31
N ILE A 142 -8.04 -9.57 0.56
CA ILE A 142 -7.69 -8.14 0.61
C ILE A 142 -8.94 -7.33 0.27
N LEU A 143 -9.05 -6.11 0.77
CA LEU A 143 -10.07 -5.16 0.35
C LEU A 143 -9.41 -4.11 -0.53
N TYR A 144 -9.68 -4.11 -1.83
CA TYR A 144 -9.16 -3.10 -2.72
C TYR A 144 -10.02 -1.83 -2.73
N TYR A 145 -9.38 -0.71 -3.02
CA TYR A 145 -10.05 0.51 -3.43
C TYR A 145 -9.39 1.12 -4.67
N SER A 146 -10.14 1.93 -5.41
CA SER A 146 -9.63 2.78 -6.48
C SER A 146 -9.93 4.24 -6.19
N PHE A 147 -9.04 5.16 -6.55
CA PHE A 147 -9.34 6.59 -6.49
C PHE A 147 -10.44 7.01 -7.48
N ASN A 148 -10.79 6.16 -8.47
CA ASN A 148 -11.92 6.40 -9.37
C ASN A 148 -13.28 6.04 -8.76
N SER A 149 -13.31 5.08 -7.84
CA SER A 149 -14.54 4.54 -7.21
C SER A 149 -14.54 4.66 -5.69
N LEU A 150 -13.68 5.54 -5.14
CA LEU A 150 -13.35 5.53 -3.71
C LEU A 150 -14.58 5.65 -2.79
N ASN A 151 -15.59 6.44 -3.17
CA ASN A 151 -16.80 6.58 -2.35
C ASN A 151 -17.57 5.25 -2.25
N ASP A 152 -17.68 4.50 -3.35
CA ASP A 152 -18.35 3.21 -3.39
C ASP A 152 -17.54 2.15 -2.65
N ASP A 153 -16.21 2.17 -2.79
CA ASP A 153 -15.31 1.26 -2.08
C ASP A 153 -15.34 1.50 -0.57
N ILE A 154 -15.42 2.77 -0.13
CA ILE A 154 -15.62 3.12 1.28
C ILE A 154 -17.00 2.67 1.77
N LYS A 155 -18.05 2.77 0.95
CA LYS A 155 -19.38 2.26 1.30
C LYS A 155 -19.35 0.74 1.51
N LYS A 156 -18.67 -0.01 0.64
CA LYS A 156 -18.47 -1.46 0.80
C LYS A 156 -17.69 -1.77 2.07
N LEU A 157 -16.59 -1.05 2.33
CA LEU A 157 -15.80 -1.19 3.56
C LEU A 157 -16.68 -1.02 4.80
N LYS A 158 -17.58 -0.03 4.82
CA LYS A 158 -18.51 0.19 5.94
C LYS A 158 -19.49 -0.96 6.15
N GLU A 159 -19.95 -1.61 5.09
CA GLU A 159 -20.82 -2.78 5.22
C GLU A 159 -20.04 -4.00 5.74
N ILE A 160 -18.84 -4.24 5.20
CA ILE A 160 -17.96 -5.33 5.66
C ILE A 160 -17.55 -5.14 7.14
N LEU A 161 -17.33 -3.90 7.58
CA LEU A 161 -16.99 -3.60 8.98
C LEU A 161 -18.08 -3.98 10.00
N LYS A 162 -19.32 -4.22 9.55
CA LYS A 162 -20.43 -4.71 10.39
C LYS A 162 -20.47 -6.24 10.50
N ASP A 163 -19.72 -6.95 9.67
CA ASP A 163 -19.68 -8.41 9.62
C ASP A 163 -18.33 -8.92 10.12
N ASP A 164 -18.25 -9.16 11.43
CA ASP A 164 -17.03 -9.65 12.07
C ASP A 164 -16.60 -11.03 11.55
N LYS A 165 -17.55 -11.88 11.13
CA LYS A 165 -17.23 -13.19 10.53
C LYS A 165 -16.56 -12.99 9.17
N LYS A 166 -17.09 -12.11 8.33
CA LYS A 166 -16.49 -11.80 7.02
C LYS A 166 -15.08 -11.21 7.18
N LEU A 167 -14.88 -10.30 8.12
CA LEU A 167 -13.55 -9.75 8.43
C LEU A 167 -12.56 -10.85 8.87
N PHE A 168 -13.01 -11.75 9.75
CA PHE A 168 -12.21 -12.89 10.19
C PHE A 168 -11.84 -13.80 9.01
N ASP A 169 -12.80 -14.17 8.17
CA ASP A 169 -12.56 -15.04 7.02
C ASP A 169 -11.55 -14.42 6.04
N ILE A 170 -11.67 -13.10 5.77
CA ILE A 170 -10.70 -12.36 4.94
C ILE A 170 -9.31 -12.42 5.55
N SER A 171 -9.17 -12.12 6.86
CA SER A 171 -7.85 -12.05 7.50
C SER A 171 -7.18 -13.43 7.58
N GLN A 172 -7.95 -14.49 7.84
CA GLN A 172 -7.44 -15.87 7.84
C GLN A 172 -6.97 -16.30 6.45
N SER A 173 -7.72 -15.93 5.41
CA SER A 173 -7.36 -16.21 4.03
C SER A 173 -6.05 -15.49 3.65
N ALA A 174 -5.92 -14.21 3.99
CA ALA A 174 -4.72 -13.41 3.77
C ALA A 174 -3.50 -14.00 4.51
N TYR A 175 -3.67 -14.35 5.80
CA TYR A 175 -2.62 -14.93 6.62
C TYR A 175 -2.04 -16.20 5.97
N LYS A 176 -2.89 -17.12 5.52
CA LYS A 176 -2.47 -18.37 4.86
C LYS A 176 -1.63 -18.12 3.60
N ILE A 177 -2.01 -17.13 2.79
CA ILE A 177 -1.26 -16.75 1.59
C ILE A 177 0.10 -16.17 1.96
N VAL A 178 0.14 -15.27 2.95
CA VAL A 178 1.37 -14.58 3.34
C VAL A 178 2.37 -15.49 4.04
N VAL A 179 1.92 -16.40 4.91
CA VAL A 179 2.81 -17.40 5.54
C VAL A 179 3.44 -18.33 4.49
N LYS A 180 2.72 -18.64 3.42
CA LYS A 180 3.23 -19.52 2.37
C LYS A 180 4.23 -18.84 1.43
N ASN A 181 4.05 -17.55 1.13
CA ASN A 181 4.73 -16.90 0.02
C ASN A 181 5.55 -15.66 0.39
N HIS A 182 5.32 -15.04 1.56
CA HIS A 182 5.82 -13.70 1.85
C HIS A 182 6.43 -13.52 3.25
N THR A 183 6.90 -14.60 3.87
CA THR A 183 7.78 -14.51 5.05
C THR A 183 9.24 -14.23 4.65
N TRP A 184 10.09 -13.93 5.64
CA TRP A 184 11.51 -13.74 5.39
C TRP A 184 12.19 -15.03 4.94
N GLU A 185 11.78 -16.17 5.46
CA GLU A 185 12.23 -17.49 5.03
C GLU A 185 11.98 -17.68 3.54
N ASN A 186 10.77 -17.35 3.05
CA ASN A 186 10.48 -17.42 1.62
C ASN A 186 11.40 -16.50 0.79
N ARG A 187 11.71 -15.30 1.29
CA ARG A 187 12.63 -14.38 0.60
C ARG A 187 14.05 -14.92 0.56
N VAL A 188 14.53 -15.52 1.64
CA VAL A 188 15.85 -16.17 1.70
C VAL A 188 15.93 -17.32 0.71
N ASP A 189 14.90 -18.16 0.63
CA ASP A 189 14.84 -19.27 -0.33
C ASP A 189 14.95 -18.76 -1.78
N THR A 190 14.20 -17.71 -2.14
CA THR A 190 14.32 -17.07 -3.46
C THR A 190 15.72 -16.54 -3.73
N MET A 191 16.35 -15.89 -2.75
CA MET A 191 17.72 -15.39 -2.91
C MET A 191 18.72 -16.53 -3.15
N LEU A 192 18.60 -17.64 -2.42
CA LEU A 192 19.46 -18.81 -2.58
C LEU A 192 19.28 -19.46 -3.96
N GLU A 193 18.04 -19.56 -4.44
CA GLU A 193 17.74 -20.04 -5.79
C GLU A 193 18.40 -19.16 -6.86
N MET A 194 18.25 -17.84 -6.76
CA MET A 194 18.88 -16.90 -7.70
C MET A 194 20.41 -16.99 -7.69
N VAL A 195 21.04 -17.15 -6.52
CA VAL A 195 22.48 -17.34 -6.39
C VAL A 195 22.93 -18.63 -7.08
N ASN A 196 22.17 -19.73 -6.91
CA ASN A 196 22.47 -21.00 -7.55
C ASN A 196 22.34 -20.91 -9.08
N LEU A 197 21.28 -20.28 -9.58
CA LEU A 197 21.08 -20.05 -11.01
C LEU A 197 22.22 -19.21 -11.62
N SER A 198 22.61 -18.11 -10.96
CA SER A 198 23.73 -17.28 -11.42
C SER A 198 25.02 -18.10 -11.58
N LYS A 199 25.36 -18.92 -10.58
CA LYS A 199 26.55 -19.78 -10.63
C LYS A 199 26.51 -20.84 -11.74
N LEU A 200 25.33 -21.27 -12.17
CA LEU A 200 25.17 -22.19 -13.29
C LEU A 200 25.36 -21.50 -14.64
N MET A 201 24.96 -20.22 -14.76
CA MET A 201 25.12 -19.42 -15.98
C MET A 201 26.56 -18.94 -16.21
N ASP A 202 27.35 -18.84 -15.13
CA ASP A 202 28.78 -18.48 -15.20
C ASP A 202 29.70 -19.64 -15.64
N LYS A 203 29.14 -20.82 -15.94
CA LYS A 203 29.84 -21.99 -16.47
C LYS A 203 29.53 -22.20 -17.95
#